data_AF-A0A9Q0UKX9-F1
#
_entry.id   AF-A0A9Q0UKX9-F1
#
_cell.length_a   1.000
_cell.length_b   1.000
_cell.length_c   1.000
_cell.angle_alpha   90.00
_cell.angle_beta   90.00
_cell.angle_gamma   90.00
#
_symmetry.space_group_name_H-M   'P 1'
#
loop_
_entity.id
_entity.type
_entity.pdbx_description
1 polymer ?
#
loop_
_entity_poly.entity_id
_entity_poly.type
_entity_poly.pdbx_seq_one_letter_code
_entity_poly.pdbx_strand_id
1 'polypeptide(L)'
;MLTGDSEAAAMYAQEQLLDHALEVVHAELLPAGKATIIKELKEEGPTAMTGYGLNDAPALAIADIGISMKISGSAPAIDTGHVILMSNDLRKPSGLLPKLVGKIWRM
;
A
#
# COMPACT_ATOMS: atom_id res chain seq x y z
N MET A 1 -1.10 -7.49 0.97
CA MET A 1 -1.82 -6.31 1.49
C MET A 1 -1.49 -6.04 2.96
N LEU A 2 -1.32 -4.77 3.37
CA LEU A 2 -1.17 -4.35 4.77
C LEU A 2 -2.40 -3.53 5.20
N THR A 3 -3.23 -4.06 6.10
CA THR A 3 -4.48 -3.39 6.53
C THR A 3 -4.64 -3.35 8.05
N GLY A 4 -5.39 -2.36 8.53
CA GLY A 4 -5.85 -2.27 9.92
C GLY A 4 -7.22 -2.95 10.14
N ASP A 5 -7.86 -3.43 9.07
CA ASP A 5 -9.12 -4.18 9.17
C ASP A 5 -8.91 -5.55 9.81
N SER A 6 -10.01 -6.17 10.24
CA SER A 6 -9.98 -7.53 10.79
C SER A 6 -9.48 -8.54 9.75
N GLU A 7 -8.93 -9.65 10.24
CA GLU A 7 -8.48 -10.75 9.38
C GLU A 7 -9.59 -11.23 8.44
N ALA A 8 -10.82 -11.36 8.95
CA ALA A 8 -11.98 -11.76 8.15
C ALA A 8 -12.26 -10.79 6.99
N ALA A 9 -12.20 -9.47 7.23
CA ALA A 9 -12.41 -8.47 6.18
C ALA A 9 -11.26 -8.46 5.17
N ALA A 10 -10.02 -8.62 5.64
CA ALA A 10 -8.84 -8.67 4.80
C ALA A 10 -8.84 -9.89 3.87
N MET A 11 -9.20 -11.07 4.39
CA MET A 11 -9.35 -12.29 3.60
C MET A 11 -10.49 -12.18 2.59
N TYR A 12 -11.64 -11.66 3.02
CA TYR A 12 -12.75 -11.41 2.11
C TYR A 12 -12.35 -10.49 0.94
N ALA A 13 -11.61 -9.40 1.22
CA ALA A 13 -11.11 -8.51 0.18
C ALA A 13 -10.12 -9.21 -0.77
N GLN A 14 -9.25 -10.08 -0.25
CA GLN A 14 -8.33 -10.88 -1.06
C GLN A 14 -9.08 -11.82 -2.02
N GLU A 15 -10.17 -12.46 -1.58
CA GLU A 15 -11.00 -13.32 -2.42
C GLU A 15 -11.69 -12.57 -3.58
N GLN A 16 -11.95 -11.27 -3.42
CA GLN A 16 -12.53 -10.45 -4.50
C GLN A 16 -11.50 -10.08 -5.58
N LEU A 17 -10.21 -10.28 -5.33
CA LEU A 17 -9.17 -10.04 -6.32
C LEU A 17 -9.02 -11.27 -7.22
N LEU A 18 -9.01 -11.03 -8.53
CA LEU A 18 -8.77 -12.09 -9.51
C LEU A 18 -7.43 -12.80 -9.23
N ASP A 19 -7.43 -14.14 -9.35
CA ASP A 19 -6.26 -15.02 -9.29
C ASP A 19 -5.40 -14.94 -8.01
N HIS A 20 -5.99 -14.62 -6.84
CA HIS A 20 -5.24 -14.44 -5.60
C HIS A 20 -4.03 -13.50 -5.78
N ALA A 21 -4.26 -12.35 -6.42
CA ALA A 21 -3.22 -11.40 -6.81
C ALA A 21 -2.33 -10.83 -5.68
N LEU A 22 -2.57 -11.22 -4.43
CA LEU A 22 -1.77 -10.85 -3.26
C LEU A 22 -1.04 -12.10 -2.74
N GLU A 23 0.29 -12.04 -2.74
CA GLU A 23 1.12 -13.14 -2.21
C GLU A 23 0.98 -13.31 -0.69
N VAL A 24 0.92 -12.20 0.05
CA VAL A 24 0.79 -12.20 1.51
C VAL A 24 -0.16 -11.09 1.95
N VAL A 25 -0.87 -11.31 3.05
CA VAL A 25 -1.77 -10.35 3.68
C VAL A 25 -1.46 -10.28 5.18
N HIS A 26 -1.30 -9.07 5.69
CA HIS A 26 -1.20 -8.78 7.12
C HIS A 26 -2.36 -7.86 7.51
N ALA A 27 -3.19 -8.34 8.44
CA ALA A 27 -4.39 -7.65 8.93
C ALA A 27 -4.19 -7.13 10.37
N GLU A 28 -5.16 -6.37 10.86
CA GLU A 28 -5.21 -5.84 12.23
C GLU A 28 -3.97 -5.01 12.63
N LEU A 29 -3.31 -4.41 11.64
CA LEU A 29 -2.10 -3.62 11.86
C LEU A 29 -2.42 -2.21 12.35
N LEU A 30 -1.77 -1.83 13.44
CA LEU A 30 -1.58 -0.42 13.78
C LEU A 30 -0.67 0.27 12.76
N PRO A 31 -0.71 1.62 12.63
CA PRO A 31 0.17 2.37 11.72
C PRO A 31 1.67 2.04 11.90
N ALA A 32 2.12 1.86 13.14
CA ALA A 32 3.49 1.47 13.45
C ALA A 32 3.82 0.04 12.95
N GLY A 33 2.86 -0.88 13.00
CA GLY A 33 3.03 -2.24 12.50
C GLY A 33 3.25 -2.26 10.98
N LYS A 34 2.48 -1.45 10.23
CA LYS A 34 2.69 -1.28 8.79
C LYS A 34 4.10 -0.77 8.48
N ALA A 35 4.57 0.22 9.24
CA ALA A 35 5.91 0.79 9.08
C ALA A 35 7.02 -0.22 9.34
N THR A 36 6.89 -1.05 10.39
CA THR A 36 7.84 -2.12 10.69
C THR A 36 7.96 -3.11 9.54
N ILE A 37 6.83 -3.58 9.00
CA ILE A 37 6.83 -4.56 7.89
C ILE A 37 7.48 -3.97 6.64
N ILE A 38 7.20 -2.71 6.30
CA ILE A 38 7.88 -2.06 5.15
C ILE A 38 9.39 -1.97 5.40
N LYS A 39 9.82 -1.65 6.62
CA LYS A 39 11.25 -1.60 6.96
C LYS A 39 11.93 -2.96 6.77
N GLU A 40 11.29 -4.05 7.18
CA GLU A 40 11.79 -5.42 6.98
C GLU A 40 11.86 -5.77 5.48
N LEU A 41 10.81 -5.47 4.72
CA LEU A 41 10.78 -5.73 3.27
C LEU A 41 11.86 -4.96 2.51
N LYS A 42 12.26 -3.78 2.99
CA LYS A 42 13.36 -3.01 2.39
C LYS A 42 14.71 -3.71 2.47
N GLU A 43 14.90 -4.58 3.46
CA GLU A 43 16.13 -5.37 3.58
C GLU A 43 16.21 -6.45 2.48
N GLU A 44 15.06 -6.86 1.93
CA GLU A 44 14.96 -7.82 0.82
C GLU A 44 15.07 -7.17 -0.57
N GLY A 45 14.83 -5.86 -0.69
CA GLY A 45 14.95 -5.12 -1.94
C GLY A 45 14.14 -3.82 -1.99
N PRO A 46 14.13 -3.13 -3.14
CA PRO A 46 13.37 -1.89 -3.31
C PRO A 46 11.88 -2.09 -3.05
N THR A 47 11.25 -1.14 -2.35
CA THR A 47 9.85 -1.19 -1.95
C THR A 47 9.03 -0.06 -2.58
N ALA A 48 7.86 -0.39 -3.11
CA ALA A 48 6.81 0.59 -3.40
C ALA A 48 5.62 0.33 -2.50
N MET A 49 5.11 1.40 -1.89
CA MET A 49 3.90 1.36 -1.08
C MET A 49 2.87 2.32 -1.67
N THR A 50 1.63 1.86 -1.79
CA THR A 50 0.47 2.70 -2.05
C THR A 50 -0.36 2.85 -0.77
N GLY A 51 -1.02 3.98 -0.55
CA GLY A 51 -1.82 4.25 0.66
C GLY A 51 -2.63 5.55 0.54
N TYR A 52 -3.62 5.79 1.40
CA TYR A 52 -4.60 6.87 1.18
C TYR A 52 -4.85 7.80 2.38
N GLY A 53 -4.12 7.65 3.48
CA GLY A 53 -4.35 8.49 4.66
C GLY A 53 -3.28 8.43 5.74
N LEU A 54 -3.60 9.07 6.87
CA LEU A 54 -2.73 9.20 8.05
C LEU A 54 -2.20 7.85 8.58
N ASN A 55 -3.02 6.79 8.51
CA ASN A 55 -2.63 5.46 8.98
C ASN A 55 -1.52 4.82 8.13
N ASP A 56 -1.35 5.27 6.89
CA ASP A 56 -0.35 4.75 5.96
C ASP A 56 0.87 5.67 5.87
N ALA A 57 0.76 6.92 6.34
CA ALA A 57 1.80 7.94 6.23
C ALA A 57 3.18 7.50 6.76
N PRO A 58 3.29 6.83 7.93
CA PRO A 58 4.59 6.36 8.41
C PRO A 58 5.23 5.31 7.48
N ALA A 59 4.42 4.40 6.94
CA ALA A 59 4.89 3.33 6.08
C ALA A 59 5.21 3.85 4.66
N LEU A 60 4.42 4.80 4.16
CA LEU A 60 4.67 5.53 2.89
C LEU A 60 6.01 6.27 2.92
N ALA A 61 6.33 6.91 4.05
CA ALA A 61 7.58 7.64 4.22
C ALA A 61 8.81 6.71 4.32
N ILE A 62 8.64 5.46 4.76
CA ILE A 62 9.72 4.49 4.85
C ILE A 62 9.97 3.82 3.51
N ALA A 63 8.93 3.55 2.71
CA ALA A 63 9.07 2.90 1.40
C ALA A 63 10.01 3.68 0.46
N ASP A 64 10.72 2.99 -0.42
CA ASP A 64 11.57 3.66 -1.43
C ASP A 64 10.71 4.49 -2.39
N ILE A 65 9.50 4.00 -2.70
CA ILE A 65 8.51 4.72 -3.48
C ILE A 65 7.17 4.72 -2.74
N GLY A 66 6.88 5.80 -2.01
CA GLY A 66 5.56 6.07 -1.45
C GLY A 66 4.62 6.68 -2.48
N ILE A 67 3.45 6.08 -2.70
CA ILE A 67 2.41 6.53 -3.63
C ILE A 67 1.14 6.82 -2.83
N SER A 68 0.85 8.10 -2.64
CA SER A 68 -0.34 8.53 -1.92
C SER A 68 -1.54 8.64 -2.87
N MET A 69 -2.67 8.07 -2.49
CA MET A 69 -3.94 8.16 -3.22
C MET A 69 -4.87 9.14 -2.51
N LYS A 70 -5.51 10.01 -3.30
CA LYS A 70 -6.48 10.97 -2.76
C LYS A 70 -7.90 10.44 -2.95
N ILE A 71 -8.47 9.85 -1.90
CA ILE A 71 -9.88 9.46 -1.89
C ILE A 71 -10.72 10.66 -1.46
N SER A 72 -11.79 10.96 -2.19
CA SER A 72 -12.73 12.02 -1.81
C SER A 72 -13.32 11.74 -0.42
N GLY A 73 -13.04 12.61 0.56
CA GLY A 73 -13.53 12.49 1.94
C GLY A 73 -12.55 11.88 2.94
N SER A 74 -11.37 11.38 2.53
CA SER A 74 -10.32 10.97 3.48
C SER A 74 -9.42 12.14 3.88
N ALA A 75 -8.96 12.15 5.13
CA ALA A 75 -7.90 13.06 5.56
C ALA A 75 -6.64 12.74 4.73
N PRO A 76 -6.12 13.70 3.95
CA PRO A 76 -5.08 13.41 2.99
C PRO A 76 -3.75 12.99 3.64
N ALA A 77 -3.09 11.98 3.07
CA ALA A 77 -1.68 11.65 3.36
C ALA A 77 -0.69 12.62 2.66
N ILE A 78 -1.10 13.87 2.41
CA ILE A 78 -0.60 14.74 1.34
C ILE A 78 0.92 15.03 1.38
N ASP A 79 1.61 14.81 2.50
CA ASP A 79 3.03 15.18 2.64
C ASP A 79 4.02 14.01 2.75
N THR A 80 3.58 12.75 2.62
CA THR A 80 4.47 11.59 2.87
C THR A 80 4.81 10.74 1.65
N GLY A 81 4.17 10.98 0.50
CA GLY A 81 4.42 10.19 -0.73
C GLY A 81 5.33 10.91 -1.73
N HIS A 82 6.20 10.15 -2.40
CA HIS A 82 6.97 10.61 -3.56
C HIS A 82 6.07 10.91 -4.78
N VAL A 83 4.95 10.20 -4.90
CA VAL A 83 3.99 10.35 -6.01
C VAL A 83 2.58 10.45 -5.46
N ILE A 84 1.76 11.34 -6.04
CA ILE A 84 0.34 11.49 -5.70
C ILE A 84 -0.52 11.02 -6.88
N LEU A 85 -1.37 10.02 -6.65
CA LEU A 85 -2.39 9.58 -7.61
C LEU A 85 -3.67 10.41 -7.43
N MET A 86 -3.98 11.24 -8.43
CA MET A 86 -5.21 12.05 -8.46
C MET A 86 -6.47 11.24 -8.81
N SER A 87 -6.33 9.94 -9.09
CA SER A 87 -7.41 9.03 -9.45
C SER A 87 -7.24 7.74 -8.67
N ASN A 88 -8.33 7.23 -8.11
CA ASN A 88 -8.35 5.97 -7.37
C ASN A 88 -8.20 4.72 -8.25
N ASP A 89 -7.99 4.88 -9.55
CA ASP A 89 -7.81 3.77 -10.46
C ASP A 89 -6.36 3.26 -10.40
N LEU A 90 -6.13 2.23 -9.58
CA LEU A 90 -4.85 1.52 -9.46
C LEU A 90 -4.40 0.83 -10.76
N ARG A 91 -5.25 0.76 -11.80
CA ARG A 91 -4.83 0.30 -13.13
C ARG A 91 -4.14 1.40 -13.92
N LYS A 92 -4.29 2.67 -13.58
CA LYS A 92 -3.59 3.78 -14.27
C LYS A 92 -2.07 3.73 -14.09
N PRO A 93 -1.53 3.49 -12.88
CA PRO A 93 -0.11 3.26 -12.72
C PRO A 93 0.36 1.86 -13.18
N SER A 94 -0.50 1.01 -13.77
CA SER A 94 -0.11 -0.34 -14.22
C SER A 94 0.99 -0.37 -15.29
N GLY A 95 1.19 0.71 -16.05
CA GLY A 95 2.35 0.85 -16.96
C GLY A 95 3.63 1.33 -16.28
N LEU A 96 3.52 1.90 -15.07
CA LEU A 96 4.60 2.53 -14.31
C LEU A 96 5.14 1.58 -13.22
N LEU A 97 4.26 0.87 -12.53
CA LEU A 97 4.60 0.00 -11.38
C LEU A 97 5.48 -1.21 -11.73
N PRO A 98 5.23 -1.96 -12.82
CA PRO A 98 6.09 -3.09 -13.21
C PRO A 98 7.52 -2.65 -13.60
N LYS A 99 7.71 -1.38 -13.94
CA LYS A 99 9.01 -0.80 -14.32
C LYS A 99 9.77 -0.21 -13.13
N LEU A 100 9.12 -0.04 -11.98
CA LEU A 100 9.70 0.62 -10.82
C LEU A 100 10.08 -0.36 -9.71
N VAL A 101 9.36 -1.47 -9.50
CA VAL A 101 9.62 -2.38 -8.37
C VAL A 101 9.30 -3.85 -8.73
N GLY A 102 10.19 -4.76 -8.31
CA GLY A 102 10.10 -6.21 -8.57
C GLY A 102 9.04 -6.98 -7.78
N LYS A 103 8.37 -6.36 -6.81
CA LYS A 103 7.22 -6.91 -6.06
C LYS A 103 6.20 -5.80 -5.83
N ILE A 104 4.99 -5.96 -6.37
CA ILE A 104 3.90 -4.98 -6.22
C ILE A 104 2.99 -5.43 -5.07
N TRP A 105 2.78 -4.57 -4.08
CA TRP A 105 1.77 -4.78 -3.03
C TRP A 105 0.57 -3.85 -3.25
N ARG A 106 -0.62 -4.43 -3.38
CA ARG A 106 -1.90 -3.72 -3.53
C ARG A 106 -2.67 -3.73 -2.21
N MET A 107 -3.45 -2.68 -2.01
CA MET A 107 -4.50 -2.53 -1.01
C MET A 107 -5.75 -1.99 -1.70
#